data_AF-A0A4R3JNZ6-F1
#
_entry.id   AF-A0A4R3JNZ6-F1
#
_cell.length_a   1.000
_cell.length_b   1.000
_cell.length_c   1.000
_cell.angle_alpha   90.00
_cell.angle_beta   90.00
_cell.angle_gamma   90.00
#
_symmetry.space_group_name_H-M   'P 1'
#
loop_
_entity.id
_entity.type
_entity.pdbx_description
1 polymer ?
#
loop_
_entity_poly.entity_id
_entity_poly.type
_entity_poly.pdbx_seq_one_letter_code
_entity_poly.pdbx_strand_id
1 'polypeptide(L)'
;MNYNQGYQQNYNQNYSGNSGKKPLDAPLSMGEWLLTILAGLVPCVGIVLYFIWAFGANTNINRKNYSRAMLIVMAVVIVLYTLFFVVFGIAMSNALYY
;
A
#
# COMPACT_ATOMS: atom_id res chain seq x y z
N MET A 1 -8.46 10.48 -41.73
CA MET A 1 -7.38 10.19 -40.77
C MET A 1 -8.02 9.76 -39.47
N ASN A 2 -7.91 8.48 -39.13
CA ASN A 2 -8.58 7.87 -37.97
C ASN A 2 -7.56 7.84 -36.80
N TYR A 3 -7.70 8.78 -35.85
CA TYR A 3 -6.90 8.82 -34.62
C TYR A 3 -7.52 7.91 -33.55
N ASN A 4 -7.57 6.60 -33.80
CA ASN A 4 -8.03 5.68 -32.74
C ASN A 4 -7.39 4.30 -32.82
N GLN A 5 -6.08 4.23 -32.60
CA GLN A 5 -5.37 3.00 -32.31
C GLN A 5 -4.31 3.28 -31.24
N GLY A 6 -4.59 2.94 -29.98
CA GLY A 6 -3.58 3.15 -28.93
C GLY A 6 -3.88 2.65 -27.52
N TYR A 7 -5.14 2.39 -27.13
CA TYR A 7 -5.46 2.09 -25.73
C TYR A 7 -6.39 0.89 -25.51
N GLN A 8 -6.35 -0.13 -26.37
CA GLN A 8 -6.98 -1.42 -26.09
C GLN A 8 -5.91 -2.47 -25.79
N GLN A 9 -5.24 -2.34 -24.64
CA GLN A 9 -4.50 -3.46 -24.08
C GLN A 9 -5.46 -4.40 -23.34
N ASN A 10 -5.88 -5.44 -24.08
CA ASN A 10 -6.15 -6.81 -23.62
C ASN A 10 -6.46 -7.01 -22.12
N TYR A 11 -7.64 -6.60 -21.66
CA TYR A 11 -8.23 -7.11 -20.41
C TYR A 11 -8.95 -8.45 -20.68
N ASN A 12 -8.25 -9.39 -21.32
CA ASN A 12 -8.78 -10.73 -21.57
C ASN A 12 -7.67 -11.74 -21.28
N GLN A 13 -7.40 -11.95 -19.98
CA GLN A 13 -6.53 -13.02 -19.52
C GLN A 13 -7.41 -14.21 -19.13
N ASN A 14 -7.46 -15.16 -20.07
CA ASN A 14 -8.07 -16.46 -19.98
C ASN A 14 -7.88 -17.09 -18.59
N TYR A 15 -8.99 -17.32 -17.90
CA TYR A 15 -9.06 -18.13 -16.69
C TYR A 15 -9.02 -19.62 -17.09
N SER A 16 -7.85 -20.11 -17.48
CA SER A 16 -7.67 -21.54 -17.75
C SER A 16 -6.24 -21.98 -17.45
N GLY A 17 -6.13 -23.05 -16.66
CA GLY A 17 -4.88 -23.79 -16.49
C GLY A 17 -4.27 -23.70 -15.10
N ASN A 18 -4.66 -24.67 -14.26
CA ASN A 18 -3.91 -25.20 -13.13
C ASN A 18 -2.40 -24.87 -13.11
N SER A 19 -2.01 -23.88 -12.29
CA SER A 19 -0.67 -23.69 -11.74
C SER A 19 -0.81 -22.67 -10.61
N GLY A 20 -0.37 -23.00 -9.39
CA GLY A 20 -0.53 -22.19 -8.17
C GLY A 20 0.19 -20.83 -8.13
N LYS A 21 0.40 -20.18 -9.28
CA LYS A 21 1.04 -18.87 -9.42
C LYS A 21 0.11 -17.97 -10.25
N LYS A 22 -0.62 -17.08 -9.57
CA LYS A 22 -1.40 -16.04 -10.24
C LYS A 22 -0.45 -15.12 -11.03
N PRO A 23 -0.80 -14.67 -12.25
CA PRO A 23 -0.02 -13.67 -12.96
C PRO A 23 0.18 -12.46 -12.03
N LEU A 24 1.41 -11.96 -11.93
CA LEU A 24 1.73 -10.83 -11.03
C LEU A 24 0.99 -9.55 -11.45
N ASP A 25 0.51 -9.48 -12.68
CA ASP A 25 -0.15 -8.31 -13.23
C ASP A 25 -1.68 -8.41 -13.17
N ALA A 26 -2.21 -9.60 -12.86
CA ALA A 26 -3.65 -9.81 -12.76
C ALA A 26 -4.25 -9.01 -11.58
N PRO A 27 -5.48 -8.49 -11.70
CA PRO A 27 -6.18 -7.89 -10.58
C PRO A 27 -6.28 -8.85 -9.40
N LEU A 28 -6.12 -8.33 -8.18
CA LEU A 28 -6.38 -9.10 -6.96
C LEU A 28 -7.88 -9.33 -6.80
N SER A 29 -8.26 -10.54 -6.40
CA SER A 29 -9.64 -10.83 -6.01
C SER A 29 -9.99 -10.16 -4.67
N MET A 30 -11.29 -10.08 -4.36
CA MET A 30 -11.76 -9.48 -3.10
C MET A 30 -11.16 -10.16 -1.86
N GLY A 31 -11.01 -11.49 -1.87
CA GLY A 31 -10.41 -12.23 -0.75
C GLY A 31 -8.92 -11.94 -0.58
N GLU A 32 -8.19 -11.75 -1.68
CA GLU A 32 -6.78 -11.35 -1.63
C GLU A 32 -6.59 -9.94 -1.08
N TRP A 33 -7.50 -9.02 -1.43
CA TRP A 33 -7.57 -7.68 -0.85
C TRP A 33 -7.89 -7.73 0.65
N LEU A 34 -8.86 -8.54 1.05
CA LEU A 34 -9.21 -8.74 2.46
C LEU A 34 -7.99 -9.18 3.27
N LEU A 35 -7.25 -10.19 2.80
CA LEU A 35 -6.02 -10.65 3.45
C LEU A 35 -4.94 -9.56 3.51
N THR A 36 -4.82 -8.73 2.46
CA THR A 36 -3.86 -7.61 2.43
C THR A 36 -4.20 -6.58 3.51
N ILE A 37 -5.49 -6.23 3.65
CA ILE A 37 -5.95 -5.28 4.66
C ILE A 37 -5.77 -5.86 6.07
N LEU A 38 -6.19 -7.11 6.30
CA LEU A 38 -6.05 -7.77 7.60
C LEU A 38 -4.59 -7.86 8.05
N ALA A 39 -3.67 -8.15 7.13
CA ALA A 39 -2.24 -8.12 7.42
C ALA A 39 -1.73 -6.72 7.81
N GLY A 40 -2.27 -5.67 7.19
CA GLY A 40 -1.93 -4.27 7.49
C GLY A 40 -2.43 -3.76 8.85
N LEU A 41 -3.46 -4.39 9.42
CA LEU A 41 -3.99 -4.00 10.74
C LEU A 41 -3.05 -4.35 11.90
N VAL A 42 -2.15 -5.31 11.72
CA VAL A 42 -1.16 -5.66 12.75
C VAL A 42 -0.06 -4.60 12.73
N PRO A 43 0.15 -3.78 13.78
CA PRO A 43 0.96 -2.56 13.66
C PRO A 43 2.42 -2.82 13.26
N CYS A 44 3.09 -3.74 13.97
CA CYS A 44 4.51 -4.03 13.71
C CYS A 44 4.70 -4.93 12.49
N VAL A 45 3.88 -5.98 12.37
CA VAL A 45 3.99 -6.98 11.30
C VAL A 45 3.52 -6.40 9.96
N GLY A 46 2.47 -5.57 9.98
CA GLY A 46 1.91 -4.93 8.79
C GLY A 46 2.91 -4.01 8.10
N ILE A 47 3.68 -3.22 8.86
CA ILE A 47 4.74 -2.38 8.31
C ILE A 47 5.80 -3.24 7.60
N VAL A 48 6.29 -4.30 8.25
CA VAL A 48 7.28 -5.21 7.65
C VAL A 48 6.72 -5.88 6.39
N LEU A 49 5.46 -6.32 6.40
CA LEU A 49 4.79 -6.89 5.23
C LEU A 49 4.67 -5.88 4.08
N TYR A 50 4.38 -4.61 4.37
CA TYR A 50 4.40 -3.57 3.33
C TYR A 50 5.79 -3.42 2.70
N PHE A 51 6.89 -3.49 3.44
CA PHE A 51 8.23 -3.52 2.86
C PHE A 51 8.45 -4.74 1.97
N ILE A 52 8.08 -5.93 2.44
CA ILE A 52 8.21 -7.19 1.69
C ILE A 52 7.46 -7.09 0.35
N TRP A 53 6.23 -6.57 0.36
CA TRP A 53 5.41 -6.45 -0.85
C TRP A 53 5.78 -5.26 -1.74
N ALA A 54 6.22 -4.14 -1.18
CA ALA A 54 6.61 -2.94 -1.93
C ALA A 54 7.89 -3.15 -2.75
N PHE A 55 8.83 -3.94 -2.22
CA PHE A 55 10.16 -4.14 -2.81
C PHE A 55 10.41 -5.57 -3.29
N GLY A 56 9.49 -6.51 -3.04
CA GLY A 56 9.58 -7.88 -3.51
C GLY A 56 9.48 -8.03 -5.03
N ALA A 57 10.36 -8.84 -5.63
CA ALA A 57 10.32 -9.13 -7.06
C ALA A 57 9.05 -9.92 -7.47
N ASN A 58 8.63 -10.89 -6.65
CA ASN A 58 7.51 -11.80 -6.92
C ASN A 58 6.20 -11.38 -6.22
N THR A 59 5.87 -10.08 -6.26
CA THR A 59 4.63 -9.56 -5.67
C THR A 59 3.75 -8.96 -6.74
N ASN A 60 2.44 -9.25 -6.66
CA ASN A 60 1.45 -8.73 -7.57
C ASN A 60 1.51 -7.19 -7.63
N ILE A 61 1.44 -6.62 -8.83
CA ILE A 61 1.64 -5.18 -9.07
C ILE A 61 0.64 -4.31 -8.29
N ASN A 62 -0.62 -4.75 -8.16
CA ASN A 62 -1.65 -4.05 -7.41
C ASN A 62 -1.29 -3.97 -5.92
N ARG A 63 -0.87 -5.11 -5.35
CA ARG A 63 -0.43 -5.20 -3.94
C ARG A 63 0.84 -4.39 -3.69
N LYS A 64 1.79 -4.45 -4.64
CA LYS A 64 3.06 -3.73 -4.58
C LYS A 64 2.85 -2.21 -4.56
N ASN A 65 2.02 -1.69 -5.47
CA ASN A 65 1.71 -0.27 -5.54
C ASN A 65 0.93 0.20 -4.30
N TYR A 66 -0.04 -0.59 -3.83
CA TYR A 66 -0.74 -0.31 -2.57
C TYR A 66 0.23 -0.23 -1.38
N SER A 67 1.16 -1.17 -1.27
CA SER A 67 2.12 -1.20 -0.16
C SER A 67 3.06 0.01 -0.20
N ARG A 68 3.52 0.42 -1.38
CA ARG A 68 4.31 1.66 -1.55
C ARG A 68 3.53 2.91 -1.14
N ALA A 69 2.27 3.01 -1.56
CA ALA A 69 1.41 4.12 -1.16
C ALA A 69 1.20 4.16 0.36
N MET A 70 0.96 3.00 0.99
CA MET A 70 0.75 2.93 2.44
C MET A 70 2.01 3.33 3.22
N LEU A 71 3.20 2.94 2.77
CA LEU A 71 4.46 3.39 3.37
C LEU A 71 4.63 4.91 3.31
N ILE A 72 4.27 5.54 2.19
CA ILE A 72 4.30 7.00 2.05
C ILE A 72 3.28 7.65 3.00
N VAL A 73 2.05 7.14 3.03
CA VAL A 73 1.00 7.62 3.95
C VAL A 73 1.46 7.53 5.40
N MET A 74 2.05 6.40 5.80
CA MET A 74 2.61 6.22 7.14
C MET A 74 3.72 7.23 7.44
N ALA A 75 4.64 7.45 6.50
CA ALA A 75 5.71 8.45 6.67
C ALA A 75 5.12 9.86 6.89
N VAL A 76 4.12 10.25 6.09
CA VAL A 76 3.43 11.54 6.26
C VAL A 76 2.74 11.63 7.63
N VAL A 77 2.02 10.57 8.04
CA VAL A 77 1.35 10.52 9.34
C VAL A 77 2.35 10.67 10.49
N ILE A 78 3.49 9.98 10.44
CA ILE A 78 4.56 10.09 11.45
C ILE A 78 5.07 11.53 11.54
N VAL A 79 5.30 12.20 10.40
CA VAL A 79 5.74 13.60 10.37
C VAL A 79 4.68 14.51 11.02
N LEU A 80 3.41 14.36 10.65
CA LEU A 80 2.32 15.17 11.21
C LEU A 80 2.15 14.95 12.72
N TYR A 81 2.20 13.71 13.19
CA TYR A 81 2.16 13.39 14.61
C TYR A 81 3.34 14.00 15.36
N THR A 82 4.54 13.92 14.79
CA THR A 82 5.75 14.53 15.39
C THR A 82 5.58 16.03 15.55
N LEU A 83 5.12 16.73 14.50
CA LEU A 83 4.85 18.17 14.55
C LEU A 83 3.78 18.52 15.58
N PHE A 84 2.71 17.74 15.63
CA PHE A 84 1.65 17.92 16.63
C PHE A 84 2.21 17.78 18.05
N PHE A 85 2.92 16.70 18.37
CA PHE A 85 3.50 16.49 19.70
C PHE A 85 4.53 17.55 20.08
N VAL A 86 5.34 18.06 19.13
CA VAL A 86 6.29 19.13 19.41
C VAL A 86 5.56 20.43 19.74
N VAL A 87 4.59 20.85 18.93
CA VAL A 87 3.85 22.10 19.15
C VAL A 87 3.07 22.05 20.46
N PHE A 88 2.30 20.98 20.68
CA PHE A 88 1.51 20.83 21.90
C PHE A 88 2.38 20.55 23.13
N GLY A 89 3.48 19.81 22.98
CA GLY A 89 4.43 19.56 24.04
C GLY A 89 5.11 20.84 24.54
N ILE A 90 5.52 21.73 23.62
CA ILE A 90 6.06 23.04 23.99
C ILE A 90 5.01 23.88 24.70
N ALA A 91 3.79 23.98 24.15
CA ALA A 91 2.69 24.74 24.77
C ALA A 91 2.35 24.24 26.19
N MET A 92 2.23 22.92 26.36
CA MET A 92 1.93 22.30 27.65
C MET A 92 3.10 22.46 28.64
N SER A 93 4.35 22.36 28.18
CA SER A 93 5.50 22.59 29.05
C SER A 93 5.49 24.01 29.62
N ASN A 94 5.24 25.04 28.79
CA ASN A 94 5.13 26.42 29.28
C ASN A 94 4.01 26.56 30.31
N ALA A 95 2.83 25.98 30.06
CA ALA A 95 1.70 26.04 30.99
C ALA A 95 1.95 25.33 32.34
N LEU A 96 2.95 24.46 32.44
CA LEU A 96 3.33 23.78 33.69
C LEU A 96 4.43 24.51 34.48
N TYR A 97 5.17 25.43 33.83
CA TYR A 97 6.25 26.20 34.45
C TYR A 97 5.84 27.62 34.90
N TYR A 98 4.62 28.04 34.58
CA TYR A 98 3.95 29.23 35.15
C TYR A 98 2.86 28.79 36.12
#